data_AF-A0A953PH13-F1
#
_entry.id   AF-A0A953PH13-F1
#
_cell.length_a   1.000
_cell.length_b   1.000
_cell.length_c   1.000
_cell.angle_alpha   90.00
_cell.angle_beta   90.00
_cell.angle_gamma   90.00
#
_symmetry.space_group_name_H-M   'P 1'
#
loop_
_entity.id
_entity.type
_entity.pdbx_description
1 polymer ?
#
loop_
_entity_poly.entity_id
_entity_poly.type
_entity_poly.pdbx_seq_one_letter_code
_entity_poly.pdbx_strand_id
1 'polypeptide(L)'
;MISIPAVAAIIVVLYVLSSIKILREYERGVIFRLGRLLPNAKGPGIILVFVPVDRMVRISLRQEALEVPPQDIITRDNVTLKVNAVIFLRVIDPNHAVVEVSNY
;
A
#
# COMPACT_ATOMS: atom_id res chain seq x y z
N MET A 1 -22.05 -19.71 -33.92
CA MET A 1 -20.92 -20.48 -33.35
C MET A 1 -19.80 -19.48 -33.07
N ILE A 2 -19.40 -19.29 -31.81
CA ILE A 2 -18.29 -18.37 -31.50
C ILE A 2 -17.00 -19.07 -31.94
N SER A 3 -16.27 -18.48 -32.87
CA SER A 3 -15.00 -19.02 -33.34
C SER A 3 -13.95 -18.90 -32.24
N ILE A 4 -13.11 -19.92 -32.07
CA ILE A 4 -11.97 -19.94 -31.14
C ILE A 4 -11.15 -18.63 -31.16
N PRO A 5 -10.84 -18.03 -32.35
CA PRO A 5 -10.15 -16.74 -32.38
C PRO A 5 -10.97 -15.58 -31.78
N ALA A 6 -12.30 -15.57 -31.92
CA ALA A 6 -13.15 -14.55 -31.32
C ALA A 6 -13.17 -14.66 -29.79
N VAL A 7 -13.16 -15.88 -29.24
CA VAL A 7 -13.04 -16.10 -27.78
C VAL A 7 -11.69 -15.59 -27.26
N ALA A 8 -10.59 -15.91 -27.95
CA ALA A 8 -9.25 -15.46 -27.57
C ALA A 8 -9.13 -13.92 -27.57
N ALA A 9 -9.69 -13.25 -28.59
CA ALA A 9 -9.70 -11.79 -28.67
C ALA A 9 -10.44 -11.15 -27.48
N ILE A 10 -11.61 -11.68 -27.09
CA ILE A 10 -12.39 -11.17 -25.95
C ILE A 10 -11.62 -11.32 -24.63
N ILE A 11 -10.93 -12.44 -24.43
CA ILE A 11 -10.13 -12.69 -23.22
C ILE A 11 -8.98 -11.68 -23.12
N VAL A 12 -8.28 -11.42 -24.23
CA VAL A 12 -7.19 -10.44 -24.26
C VAL A 12 -7.70 -9.02 -23.95
N VAL A 13 -8.84 -8.63 -24.52
CA VAL A 13 -9.43 -7.30 -24.25
C VAL A 13 -9.83 -7.17 -22.77
N LEU A 14 -10.48 -8.19 -22.20
CA LEU A 14 -10.83 -8.21 -20.78
C LEU A 14 -9.59 -8.13 -19.87
N TYR A 15 -8.51 -8.81 -20.24
CA TYR A 15 -7.25 -8.79 -19.51
C TYR A 15 -6.62 -7.39 -19.49
N VAL A 16 -6.60 -6.71 -20.65
CA VAL A 16 -6.07 -5.34 -20.75
C VAL A 16 -6.90 -4.35 -19.94
N LEU A 17 -8.23 -4.46 -19.99
CA LEU A 17 -9.12 -3.62 -19.19
C LEU A 17 -8.93 -3.84 -17.68
N SER A 18 -8.74 -5.09 -17.25
CA SER A 18 -8.49 -5.43 -15.83
C SER A 18 -7.15 -4.89 -15.30
N SER A 19 -6.18 -4.69 -16.21
CA SER A 19 -4.84 -4.19 -15.88
C SER A 19 -4.83 -2.69 -15.55
N ILE A 20 -5.89 -1.96 -15.89
CA ILE A 20 -6.02 -0.54 -15.59
C ILE A 20 -6.46 -0.36 -14.14
N LYS A 21 -5.58 0.19 -13.30
CA LYS A 21 -5.88 0.55 -11.92
C LYS A 21 -5.82 2.07 -11.77
N ILE A 22 -6.77 2.62 -11.03
CA ILE A 22 -6.83 4.05 -10.73
C ILE A 22 -6.44 4.23 -9.27
N LEU A 23 -5.38 5.00 -9.03
CA LEU A 23 -4.92 5.43 -7.72
C LEU A 23 -5.46 6.82 -7.40
N ARG A 24 -5.84 7.04 -6.14
CA ARG A 24 -6.24 8.36 -5.65
C ARG A 24 -5.01 9.24 -5.43
N GLU A 25 -5.19 10.56 -5.40
CA GLU A 25 -4.08 11.53 -5.24
C GLU A 25 -3.23 11.28 -3.99
N TYR A 26 -3.87 10.86 -2.91
CA TYR A 26 -3.25 10.57 -1.63
C TYR A 26 -2.73 9.13 -1.50
N GLU A 27 -2.83 8.33 -2.56
CA GLU A 27 -2.35 6.95 -2.58
C GLU A 27 -1.11 6.82 -3.48
N ARG A 28 -0.20 5.96 -3.08
CA ARG A 28 0.94 5.54 -3.91
C ARG A 28 0.92 4.04 -4.13
N GLY A 29 1.23 3.62 -5.35
CA GLY A 29 1.33 2.22 -5.72
C GLY A 29 2.77 1.72 -5.66
N VAL A 30 3.09 0.90 -4.67
CA VAL A 30 4.35 0.15 -4.63
C VAL A 30 4.17 -1.12 -5.45
N ILE A 31 5.01 -1.32 -6.45
CA ILE A 31 4.86 -2.42 -7.41
C ILE A 31 6.08 -3.32 -7.36
N PHE A 32 5.79 -4.62 -7.23
CA PHE A 32 6.75 -5.70 -7.32
C PHE A 32 6.60 -6.39 -8.66
N ARG A 33 7.61 -6.29 -9.51
CA ARG A 33 7.68 -7.01 -10.79
C ARG A 33 8.49 -8.29 -10.59
N LEU A 34 7.83 -9.44 -10.72
CA LEU A 34 8.46 -10.77 -10.54
C LEU A 34 9.30 -10.86 -9.25
N GLY A 35 8.82 -10.25 -8.17
CA GLY A 35 9.50 -10.23 -6.86
C GLY A 35 10.58 -9.16 -6.70
N ARG A 36 10.86 -8.33 -7.71
CA ARG A 36 11.75 -7.16 -7.60
C ARG A 36 10.95 -5.88 -7.40
N LEU A 37 11.38 -5.06 -6.46
CA LEU A 37 10.82 -3.73 -6.25
C LEU A 37 11.16 -2.83 -7.45
N LEU A 38 10.18 -2.11 -7.96
CA LEU A 38 10.43 -1.04 -8.94
C LEU A 38 11.07 0.18 -8.24
N PRO A 39 12.08 0.83 -8.85
CA PRO A 39 12.84 1.89 -8.19
C PRO A 39 11.98 3.06 -7.69
N ASN A 40 10.91 3.37 -8.42
CA ASN A 40 10.00 4.46 -8.09
C ASN A 40 8.59 3.91 -7.85
N ALA A 41 8.00 4.29 -6.74
CA ALA A 41 6.58 4.07 -6.49
C ALA A 41 5.75 4.83 -7.53
N LYS A 42 4.71 4.20 -8.09
CA LYS A 42 3.88 4.85 -9.11
C LYS A 42 2.99 5.92 -8.49
N GLY A 43 2.97 7.09 -9.12
CA GLY A 43 2.15 8.24 -8.76
C GLY A 43 0.64 7.99 -8.89
N PRO A 44 -0.19 8.95 -8.45
CA PRO A 44 -1.64 8.86 -8.55
C PRO A 44 -2.11 8.90 -10.01
N GLY A 45 -3.36 8.51 -10.22
CA GLY A 45 -3.97 8.45 -11.54
C GLY A 45 -3.97 7.05 -12.14
N ILE A 46 -3.97 6.98 -13.47
CA ILE A 46 -4.13 5.74 -14.22
C ILE A 46 -2.79 5.03 -14.31
N ILE A 47 -2.70 3.85 -13.68
CA ILE A 47 -1.53 3.00 -13.72
C ILE A 47 -1.89 1.65 -14.33
N LEU A 48 -0.96 1.11 -15.12
CA LEU A 48 -1.06 -0.25 -15.64
C LEU A 48 -0.35 -1.22 -14.68
N VAL A 49 -1.08 -2.24 -14.23
CA VAL A 49 -0.59 -3.33 -13.38
C VAL A 49 -1.01 -4.64 -14.02
N PHE A 50 -0.02 -5.40 -14.50
CA PHE A 50 -0.26 -6.67 -15.21
C PHE A 50 -0.15 -7.85 -14.25
N VAL A 51 -1.28 -8.38 -13.80
CA VAL A 51 -1.31 -9.60 -12.97
C VAL A 51 -1.15 -10.82 -13.89
N PRO A 52 -0.21 -11.76 -13.68
CA PRO A 52 0.45 -12.08 -12.41
C PRO A 52 1.87 -11.54 -12.24
N VAL A 53 2.42 -10.88 -13.27
CA VAL A 53 3.82 -10.44 -13.33
C VAL A 53 4.10 -9.33 -12.31
N ASP A 54 3.17 -8.38 -12.20
CA ASP A 54 3.24 -7.24 -11.32
C ASP A 54 2.26 -7.43 -10.13
N ARG A 55 2.77 -7.38 -8.90
CA ARG A 55 1.95 -7.24 -7.68
C ARG A 55 1.99 -5.80 -7.19
N MET A 56 0.84 -5.26 -6.81
CA MET A 56 0.72 -3.89 -6.35
C MET A 56 0.25 -3.86 -4.89
N VAL A 57 0.94 -3.07 -4.07
CA VAL A 57 0.52 -2.69 -2.72
C VAL A 57 0.17 -1.20 -2.74
N ARG A 58 -1.00 -0.85 -2.20
CA ARG A 58 -1.48 0.54 -2.12
C ARG A 58 -1.17 1.08 -0.74
N ILE A 59 -0.59 2.28 -0.68
CA ILE A 59 -0.28 2.96 0.58
C ILE A 59 -0.87 4.36 0.55
N SER A 60 -1.48 4.74 1.67
CA SER A 60 -1.95 6.09 1.92
C SER A 60 -0.78 6.97 2.40
N LEU A 61 -0.66 8.16 1.85
CA LEU A 61 0.29 9.19 2.30
C LEU A 61 -0.35 10.13 3.35
N ARG A 62 -1.57 9.81 3.81
CA ARG A 62 -2.27 10.61 4.82
C ARG A 62 -1.69 10.38 6.21
N GLN A 63 -1.92 11.35 7.08
CA GLN A 63 -1.60 11.22 8.50
C GLN A 63 -2.58 10.24 9.15
N GLU A 64 -2.03 9.24 9.83
CA GLU A 64 -2.77 8.26 10.60
C GLU A 64 -2.42 8.44 12.08
N ALA A 65 -3.43 8.25 12.93
CA ALA A 65 -3.29 8.35 14.38
C ALA A 65 -3.20 6.93 14.95
N LEU A 66 -2.07 6.62 15.59
CA LEU A 66 -1.85 5.36 16.28
C LEU A 66 -2.04 5.58 17.78
N GLU A 67 -2.98 4.84 18.37
CA GLU A 67 -3.22 4.87 19.82
C GLU A 67 -2.23 3.95 20.52
N VAL A 68 -1.48 4.50 21.49
CA VAL A 68 -0.58 3.72 22.33
C VAL A 68 -1.38 3.18 23.51
N PRO A 69 -1.35 1.84 23.76
CA PRO A 69 -2.08 1.26 24.87
C PRO A 69 -1.61 1.87 26.20
N PRO A 70 -2.53 2.14 27.16
CA PRO A 70 -2.15 2.78 28.41
C PRO A 70 -1.15 1.93 29.22
N GLN A 71 -0.06 2.55 29.66
CA GLN A 71 0.99 1.88 30.45
C GLN A 71 1.06 2.46 31.86
N ASP A 72 1.26 1.57 32.83
CA ASP A 72 1.47 1.95 34.23
C ASP A 72 2.95 2.24 34.47
N ILE A 73 3.25 3.45 34.91
CA ILE A 73 4.62 3.91 35.16
C ILE A 73 4.75 4.45 36.59
N ILE A 74 5.95 4.29 37.15
CA ILE A 74 6.31 4.86 38.45
C ILE A 74 7.18 6.09 38.17
N THR A 75 6.73 7.27 38.62
CA THR A 75 7.49 8.51 38.47
C THR A 75 8.69 8.56 39.41
N ARG A 76 9.59 9.52 39.17
CA ARG A 76 10.75 9.76 40.05
C ARG A 76 10.35 10.06 41.51
N ASP A 77 9.16 10.60 41.71
CA ASP A 77 8.59 10.90 43.03
C ASP A 77 7.88 9.71 43.67
N ASN A 78 8.06 8.50 43.13
CA ASN A 78 7.49 7.26 43.64
C ASN A 78 5.94 7.24 43.64
N VAL A 79 5.33 7.86 42.62
CA VAL A 79 3.88 7.84 42.39
C VAL A 79 3.59 6.99 41.16
N THR A 80 2.63 6.07 41.31
CA THR A 80 2.14 5.24 40.19
C THR A 80 1.06 5.99 39.43
N LEU A 81 1.22 6.09 38.11
CA LEU A 81 0.23 6.69 37.23
C LEU A 81 0.15 5.93 35.90
N LYS A 82 -1.03 5.99 35.27
CA LYS A 82 -1.31 5.36 33.98
C LYS A 82 -1.28 6.44 32.91
N VAL A 83 -0.38 6.31 31.94
CA VAL A 83 -0.25 7.25 30.81
C VAL A 83 -0.74 6.61 29.52
N ASN A 84 -1.42 7.39 28.70
CA ASN A 84 -1.76 7.08 27.32
C ASN A 84 -1.17 8.12 26.39
N ALA A 85 -0.96 7.75 25.12
CA ALA A 85 -0.43 8.65 24.10
C ALA A 85 -1.06 8.34 22.74
N VAL A 86 -1.06 9.33 21.85
CA VAL A 86 -1.45 9.18 20.45
C VAL A 86 -0.29 9.65 19.59
N ILE A 87 0.14 8.80 18.66
CA ILE A 87 1.24 9.09 17.73
C ILE A 87 0.63 9.41 16.38
N PHE A 88 0.99 10.56 15.83
CA PHE A 88 0.63 10.92 14.47
C PHE A 88 1.78 10.60 13.52
N LEU A 89 1.54 9.70 12.58
CA LEU A 89 2.53 9.30 11.58
C LEU A 89 1.99 9.48 10.18
N ARG A 90 2.89 9.75 9.22
CA ARG A 90 2.57 9.75 7.79
C ARG A 90 3.73 9.11 7.03
N VAL A 91 3.40 8.36 5.99
CA VAL A 91 4.41 7.76 5.13
C VAL A 91 5.03 8.83 4.24
N ILE A 92 6.35 9.00 4.33
CA ILE A 92 7.13 9.91 3.47
C ILE A 92 7.60 9.15 2.23
N ASP A 93 8.23 7.99 2.42
CA ASP A 93 8.64 7.10 1.34
C ASP A 93 7.86 5.77 1.38
N PRO A 94 6.95 5.54 0.43
CA PRO A 94 6.14 4.33 0.38
C PRO A 94 6.94 3.08 0.01
N ASN A 95 8.04 3.20 -0.74
CA ASN A 95 8.85 2.02 -1.10
C ASN A 95 9.53 1.44 0.14
N HIS A 96 10.15 2.29 0.95
CA HIS A 96 10.79 1.88 2.20
C HIS A 96 9.77 1.38 3.23
N ALA A 97 8.61 2.04 3.34
CA ALA A 97 7.57 1.65 4.29
C ALA A 97 7.07 0.20 4.10
N VAL A 98 7.02 -0.32 2.87
CA VAL A 98 6.61 -1.72 2.60
C VAL A 98 7.74 -2.71 2.76
N VAL A 99 8.96 -2.31 2.38
CA VAL A 99 10.08 -3.25 2.25
C VAL A 99 10.83 -3.43 3.56
N GLU A 100 10.98 -2.35 4.33
CA GLU A 100 11.82 -2.37 5.53
C GLU A 100 11.04 -2.73 6.79
N VAL A 101 9.75 -2.39 6.86
CA VAL A 101 8.92 -2.59 8.05
C VAL A 101 7.70 -3.43 7.72
N SER A 102 7.54 -4.56 8.42
CA SER A 102 6.43 -5.49 8.18
C SER A 102 5.07 -4.94 8.63
N ASN A 103 5.06 -4.08 9.65
CA ASN A 103 3.87 -3.43 10.19
C ASN A 103 4.33 -2.12 10.85
N TYR A 104 4.06 -1.00 10.20
CA TYR A 104 4.51 0.33 10.63
C TYR A 104 3.36 1.12 11.26
#